data_AF-E6X9J0-F1
#
_entry.id   AF-E6X9J0-F1
#
_cell.length_a   1.000
_cell.length_b   1.000
_cell.length_c   1.000
_cell.angle_alpha   90.00
_cell.angle_beta   90.00
_cell.angle_gamma   90.00
#
_symmetry.space_group_name_H-M   'P 1'
#
loop_
_entity.id
_entity.type
_entity.pdbx_description
1 polymer ?
#
loop_
_entity_poly.entity_id
_entity_poly.type
_entity_poly.pdbx_seq_one_letter_code
_entity_poly.pdbx_strand_id
1 'polypeptide(L)'
;MKTLFLVSISSLFAFAQPQNNIPDASVLRTKLPQSIVINDSIGVDQIKDIKQIPYIENCSDTIFWSLVQQKGNVLELIEKLTDETILKEVYVPNFGGEYTVADVALVILKEKIEGIPVLNLIGQEFISSCGYCSYWSFVREHKENRVQLQKNLKKWYLEHKNTLVWIASESALTGDCNSPAGGHYKISKE
;
A
#
# COMPACT_ATOMS: atom_id res chain seq x y z
N MET A 1 -82.34 28.86 10.12
CA MET A 1 -81.86 29.34 8.80
C MET A 1 -80.58 30.15 9.04
N LYS A 2 -79.41 29.50 8.95
CA LYS A 2 -78.08 30.13 9.00
C LYS A 2 -77.18 29.36 8.05
N THR A 3 -76.85 29.97 6.92
CA THR A 3 -76.03 29.39 5.86
C THR A 3 -74.59 29.75 6.15
N LEU A 4 -73.73 28.76 6.41
CA LEU A 4 -72.29 28.95 6.59
C LEU A 4 -71.60 28.84 5.23
N PHE A 5 -70.91 29.90 4.79
CA PHE A 5 -70.00 29.88 3.65
C PHE A 5 -68.62 29.43 4.12
N LEU A 6 -68.08 28.35 3.54
CA LEU A 6 -66.70 27.93 3.68
C LEU A 6 -65.92 28.40 2.44
N VAL A 7 -65.04 29.38 2.63
CA VAL A 7 -64.09 29.84 1.61
C VAL A 7 -62.82 29.00 1.73
N SER A 8 -62.51 28.25 0.67
CA SER A 8 -61.25 27.51 0.53
C SER A 8 -60.15 28.45 0.06
N ILE A 9 -59.12 28.66 0.88
CA ILE A 9 -57.90 29.40 0.51
C ILE A 9 -56.87 28.35 0.10
N SER A 10 -56.60 28.26 -1.20
CA SER A 10 -55.52 27.44 -1.76
C SER A 10 -54.23 28.25 -1.78
N SER A 11 -53.33 27.98 -0.84
CA SER A 11 -51.99 28.56 -0.80
C SER A 11 -51.06 27.79 -1.76
N LEU A 12 -50.69 28.42 -2.88
CA LEU A 12 -49.62 27.96 -3.76
C LEU A 12 -48.27 28.20 -3.08
N PHE A 13 -47.67 27.16 -2.51
CA PHE A 13 -46.26 27.17 -2.12
C PHE A 13 -45.40 26.87 -3.35
N ALA A 14 -44.77 27.91 -3.90
CA ALA A 14 -43.69 27.75 -4.87
C ALA A 14 -42.42 27.30 -4.12
N PHE A 15 -42.06 26.02 -4.28
CA PHE A 15 -40.76 25.51 -3.84
C PHE A 15 -39.67 26.06 -4.77
N ALA A 16 -38.91 27.05 -4.30
CA ALA A 16 -37.63 27.39 -4.89
C ALA A 16 -36.64 26.26 -4.58
N GLN A 17 -36.18 25.53 -5.61
CA GLN A 17 -35.12 24.55 -5.43
C GLN A 17 -33.78 25.27 -5.20
N PRO A 18 -33.00 24.92 -4.16
CA PRO A 18 -31.65 25.44 -4.01
C PRO A 18 -30.78 24.93 -5.15
N GLN A 19 -30.14 25.86 -5.87
CA GLN A 19 -29.09 25.54 -6.83
C GLN A 19 -27.88 25.01 -6.06
N ASN A 20 -27.77 23.68 -5.99
CA ASN A 20 -26.56 23.00 -5.56
C ASN A 20 -25.48 23.27 -6.62
N ASN A 21 -24.69 24.32 -6.41
CA ASN A 21 -23.39 24.47 -7.05
C ASN A 21 -22.49 23.35 -6.52
N ILE A 22 -22.55 22.18 -7.16
CA ILE A 22 -21.54 21.14 -6.98
C ILE A 22 -20.23 21.75 -7.52
N PRO A 23 -19.22 22.00 -6.67
CA PRO A 23 -17.94 22.44 -7.18
C PRO A 23 -17.41 21.37 -8.13
N ASP A 24 -17.01 21.82 -9.31
CA ASP A 24 -16.43 20.98 -10.35
C ASP A 24 -15.27 20.15 -9.78
N ALA A 25 -15.45 18.83 -9.74
CA ALA A 25 -14.45 17.88 -9.26
C ALA A 25 -13.17 17.86 -10.14
N SER A 26 -13.14 18.63 -11.23
CA SER A 26 -11.99 18.75 -12.13
C SER A 26 -10.81 19.57 -11.59
N VAL A 27 -10.96 20.27 -10.45
CA VAL A 27 -9.94 21.23 -9.96
C VAL A 27 -9.00 20.66 -8.87
N LEU A 28 -9.22 19.43 -8.39
CA LEU A 28 -8.28 18.73 -7.50
C LEU A 28 -7.28 17.85 -8.28
N ARG A 29 -6.68 18.40 -9.34
CA ARG A 29 -5.38 17.90 -9.80
C ARG A 29 -4.32 18.45 -8.86
N THR A 30 -4.14 17.77 -7.74
CA THR A 30 -2.93 17.88 -6.93
C THR A 30 -1.73 17.77 -7.87
N LYS A 31 -0.83 18.76 -7.78
CA LYS A 31 0.44 18.78 -8.51
C LYS A 31 1.05 17.38 -8.45
N LEU A 32 1.35 16.79 -9.60
CA LEU A 32 2.20 15.60 -9.64
C LEU A 32 3.43 15.92 -8.78
N PRO A 33 3.74 15.09 -7.76
CA PRO A 33 4.91 15.32 -6.94
C PRO A 33 6.14 15.40 -7.85
N GLN A 34 7.00 16.38 -7.56
CA GLN A 34 8.29 16.54 -8.21
C GLN A 34 8.97 15.16 -8.31
N SER A 35 9.48 14.81 -9.49
CA SER A 35 10.17 13.56 -9.76
C SER A 35 11.13 13.26 -8.61
N ILE A 36 10.86 12.19 -7.84
CA ILE A 36 11.76 11.76 -6.78
C ILE A 36 13.08 11.39 -7.47
N VAL A 37 14.16 12.06 -7.08
CA VAL A 37 15.49 11.78 -7.63
C VAL A 37 15.93 10.43 -7.07
N ILE A 38 16.13 9.47 -7.97
CA ILE A 38 16.67 8.15 -7.62
C ILE A 38 18.09 8.35 -7.09
N ASN A 39 18.35 7.80 -5.91
CA ASN A 39 19.69 7.70 -5.38
C ASN A 39 20.12 6.23 -5.32
N ASP A 40 20.89 5.78 -6.32
CA ASP A 40 21.42 4.41 -6.39
C ASP A 40 22.46 4.10 -5.30
N SER A 41 22.92 5.11 -4.54
CA SER A 41 23.77 4.88 -3.37
C SER A 41 22.99 4.44 -2.12
N ILE A 42 21.65 4.43 -2.17
CA ILE A 42 20.83 3.98 -1.05
C ILE A 42 20.93 2.46 -0.91
N GLY A 43 21.51 2.00 0.20
CA GLY A 43 21.60 0.58 0.53
C GLY A 43 20.39 0.07 1.31
N VAL A 44 20.14 -1.25 1.28
CA VAL A 44 19.04 -1.88 2.04
C VAL A 44 19.18 -1.69 3.56
N ASP A 45 20.38 -1.38 4.06
CA ASP A 45 20.63 -1.08 5.48
C ASP A 45 19.98 0.24 5.94
N GLN A 46 19.59 1.10 5.00
CA GLN A 46 18.93 2.38 5.29
C GLN A 46 17.42 2.25 5.48
N ILE A 47 16.85 1.04 5.40
CA ILE A 47 15.43 0.82 5.71
C ILE A 47 15.06 1.35 7.10
N LYS A 48 15.96 1.25 8.08
CA LYS A 48 15.77 1.78 9.44
C LYS A 48 15.53 3.30 9.50
N ASP A 49 15.92 4.02 8.46
CA ASP A 49 15.83 5.47 8.37
C ASP A 49 14.53 5.93 7.68
N ILE A 50 13.75 5.00 7.10
CA ILE A 50 12.42 5.27 6.54
C ILE A 50 11.49 5.82 7.63
N LYS A 51 10.75 6.86 7.29
CA LYS A 51 9.83 7.57 8.19
C LYS A 51 8.37 7.37 7.81
N GLN A 52 8.10 7.00 6.55
CA GLN A 52 6.73 6.81 6.07
C GLN A 52 6.66 5.57 5.18
N ILE A 53 5.64 4.77 5.40
CA ILE A 53 5.27 3.63 4.54
C ILE A 53 4.04 4.04 3.73
N PRO A 54 4.01 3.75 2.41
CA PRO A 54 2.84 4.04 1.58
C PRO A 54 1.53 3.50 2.18
N TYR A 55 0.66 4.44 2.54
CA TYR A 55 -0.69 4.20 3.01
C TYR A 55 -1.51 5.47 2.81
N ILE A 56 -2.54 5.40 1.96
CA ILE A 56 -3.32 6.56 1.51
C ILE A 56 -2.37 7.63 0.92
N GLU A 57 -2.21 8.79 1.57
CA GLU A 57 -1.43 9.94 1.05
C GLU A 57 0.07 9.92 1.44
N ASN A 58 0.53 8.94 2.23
CA ASN A 58 1.91 8.88 2.74
C ASN A 58 2.91 8.35 1.70
N CYS A 59 3.13 9.11 0.63
CA CYS A 59 3.86 8.65 -0.56
C CYS A 59 5.24 9.32 -0.76
N SER A 60 5.77 10.06 0.22
CA SER A 60 6.93 10.94 0.03
C SER A 60 8.29 10.40 0.51
N ASP A 61 8.36 9.21 1.09
CA ASP A 61 9.62 8.68 1.63
C ASP A 61 10.60 8.31 0.51
N THR A 62 11.68 9.08 0.40
CA THR A 62 12.65 8.95 -0.69
C THR A 62 13.50 7.69 -0.57
N ILE A 63 13.76 7.19 0.64
CA ILE A 63 14.52 5.96 0.86
C ILE A 63 13.68 4.78 0.40
N PHE A 64 12.41 4.72 0.83
CA PHE A 64 11.48 3.67 0.41
C PHE A 64 11.42 3.56 -1.12
N TRP A 65 11.15 4.69 -1.80
CA TRP A 65 10.99 4.69 -3.25
C TRP A 65 12.28 4.47 -4.02
N SER A 66 13.43 4.88 -3.49
CA SER A 66 14.73 4.56 -4.09
C SER A 66 14.96 3.05 -4.06
N LEU A 67 14.64 2.38 -2.96
CA LEU A 67 14.79 0.92 -2.83
C LEU A 67 13.84 0.14 -3.73
N VAL A 68 12.61 0.61 -3.95
CA VAL A 68 11.65 0.01 -4.90
C VAL A 68 12.19 0.02 -6.33
N GLN A 69 12.84 1.12 -6.74
CA GLN A 69 13.31 1.32 -8.12
C GLN A 69 14.54 0.50 -8.49
N GLN A 70 15.38 0.17 -7.50
CA GLN A 70 16.59 -0.60 -7.74
C GLN A 70 16.25 -2.02 -8.19
N LYS A 71 16.68 -2.40 -9.39
CA LYS A 71 16.40 -3.73 -9.96
C LYS A 71 17.13 -4.86 -9.22
N GLY A 72 18.39 -4.62 -8.83
CA GLY A 72 19.30 -5.66 -8.30
C GLY A 72 19.10 -6.07 -6.84
N ASN A 73 18.40 -5.29 -6.02
CA ASN A 73 18.39 -5.47 -4.56
C ASN A 73 17.37 -6.50 -4.02
N VAL A 74 16.70 -7.30 -4.86
CA VAL A 74 15.62 -8.23 -4.40
C VAL A 74 16.15 -9.20 -3.33
N LEU A 75 17.28 -9.85 -3.58
CA LEU A 75 17.83 -10.83 -2.66
C LEU A 75 18.25 -10.17 -1.34
N GLU A 76 18.86 -8.99 -1.40
CA GLU A 76 19.25 -8.22 -0.22
C GLU A 76 18.05 -7.82 0.63
N LEU A 77 16.94 -7.41 0.01
CA LEU A 77 15.68 -7.14 0.70
C LEU A 77 15.10 -8.40 1.36
N ILE A 78 15.21 -9.56 0.72
CA ILE A 78 14.78 -10.84 1.30
C ILE A 78 15.63 -11.18 2.54
N GLU A 79 16.94 -10.92 2.53
CA GLU A 79 17.80 -11.12 3.69
C GLU A 79 17.39 -10.23 4.88
N LYS A 80 16.70 -9.11 4.65
CA LYS A 80 16.17 -8.24 5.71
C LYS A 80 14.93 -8.76 6.41
N LEU A 81 14.28 -9.81 5.92
CA LEU A 81 13.04 -10.34 6.51
C LEU A 81 13.17 -10.91 7.93
N THR A 82 14.39 -11.03 8.45
CA THR A 82 14.67 -11.45 9.84
C THR A 82 15.19 -10.32 10.73
N ASP A 83 15.29 -9.09 10.21
CA ASP A 83 15.75 -7.92 10.97
C ASP A 83 14.59 -7.31 11.78
N GLU A 84 14.57 -7.60 13.08
CA GLU A 84 13.53 -7.16 14.02
C GLU A 84 13.77 -5.75 14.57
N THR A 85 14.72 -4.99 14.01
CA THR A 85 14.96 -3.60 14.41
C THR A 85 13.70 -2.78 14.19
N ILE A 86 13.20 -2.17 15.26
CA ILE A 86 11.98 -1.36 15.26
C ILE A 86 12.25 0.02 14.66
N LEU A 87 11.41 0.47 13.74
CA LEU A 87 11.37 1.83 13.22
C LEU A 87 10.49 2.67 14.15
N LYS A 88 11.14 3.41 15.05
CA LYS A 88 10.44 4.28 16.01
C LYS A 88 9.53 5.27 15.28
N GLU A 89 8.32 5.43 15.80
CA GLU A 89 7.31 6.38 15.30
C GLU A 89 6.75 6.05 13.91
N VAL A 90 7.03 4.85 13.37
CA VAL A 90 6.48 4.36 12.10
C VAL A 90 5.49 3.23 12.41
N TYR A 91 4.20 3.56 12.45
CA TYR A 91 3.16 2.65 12.96
C TYR A 91 2.48 1.84 11.87
N VAL A 92 2.11 0.59 12.19
CA VAL A 92 1.30 -0.25 11.31
C VAL A 92 -0.16 0.19 11.35
N PRO A 93 -0.74 0.67 10.25
CA PRO A 93 -2.14 1.10 10.23
C PRO A 93 -3.09 -0.04 10.60
N ASN A 94 -4.06 0.22 11.47
CA ASN A 94 -5.13 -0.72 11.90
C ASN A 94 -4.70 -2.00 12.64
N PHE A 95 -3.42 -2.36 12.67
CA PHE A 95 -2.90 -3.55 13.38
C PHE A 95 -2.05 -3.22 14.61
N GLY A 96 -1.76 -1.93 14.82
CA GLY A 96 -1.01 -1.44 15.97
C GLY A 96 0.46 -1.87 15.98
N GLY A 97 1.20 -1.30 16.93
CA GLY A 97 2.65 -1.46 17.02
C GLY A 97 3.40 -0.70 15.93
N GLU A 98 4.72 -0.78 16.00
CA GLU A 98 5.65 -0.16 15.06
C GLU A 98 6.08 -1.17 14.00
N TYR A 99 6.44 -0.68 12.82
CA TYR A 99 7.10 -1.47 11.79
C TYR A 99 8.50 -1.89 12.26
N THR A 100 8.93 -3.09 11.86
CA THR A 100 10.35 -3.49 11.90
C THR A 100 10.98 -3.33 10.51
N VAL A 101 12.32 -3.38 10.45
CA VAL A 101 13.05 -3.42 9.16
C VAL A 101 12.55 -4.57 8.29
N ALA A 102 12.31 -5.75 8.87
CA ALA A 102 11.75 -6.90 8.16
C ALA A 102 10.38 -6.63 7.55
N ASP A 103 9.51 -5.93 8.28
CA ASP A 103 8.16 -5.61 7.78
C ASP A 103 8.23 -4.63 6.63
N VAL A 104 9.06 -3.59 6.73
CA VAL A 104 9.25 -2.61 5.65
C VAL A 104 9.91 -3.25 4.42
N ALA A 105 10.89 -4.13 4.62
CA ALA A 105 11.50 -4.87 3.52
C ALA A 105 10.46 -5.70 2.75
N LEU A 106 9.51 -6.33 3.43
CA LEU A 106 8.41 -7.04 2.79
C LEU A 106 7.49 -6.09 2.01
N VAL A 107 7.18 -4.90 2.54
CA VAL A 107 6.37 -3.91 1.83
C VAL A 107 7.08 -3.45 0.56
N ILE A 108 8.38 -3.15 0.62
CA ILE A 108 9.18 -2.80 -0.56
C ILE A 108 9.16 -3.93 -1.60
N LEU A 109 9.32 -5.19 -1.15
CA LEU A 109 9.26 -6.36 -2.04
C LEU A 109 7.89 -6.49 -2.71
N LYS A 110 6.80 -6.27 -1.99
CA LYS A 110 5.42 -6.31 -2.54
C LYS A 110 5.13 -5.15 -3.47
N GLU A 111 5.76 -3.99 -3.25
CA GLU A 111 5.67 -2.85 -4.16
C GLU A 111 6.48 -3.11 -5.45
N LYS A 112 7.60 -3.79 -5.32
CA LYS A 112 8.50 -4.08 -6.43
C LYS A 112 8.05 -5.28 -7.26
N ILE A 113 7.39 -6.27 -6.66
CA ILE A 113 6.95 -7.50 -7.32
C ILE A 113 5.46 -7.72 -7.01
N GLU A 114 4.63 -7.54 -8.02
CA GLU A 114 3.21 -7.82 -7.95
C GLU A 114 2.96 -9.32 -7.75
N GLY A 115 2.03 -9.63 -6.85
CA GLY A 115 1.52 -10.99 -6.70
C GLY A 115 2.39 -11.94 -5.87
N ILE A 116 3.30 -11.43 -5.03
CA ILE A 116 3.97 -12.28 -4.02
C ILE A 116 2.89 -12.98 -3.15
N PRO A 117 2.82 -14.33 -3.14
CA PRO A 117 1.75 -15.06 -2.48
C PRO A 117 2.05 -15.26 -0.99
N VAL A 118 2.19 -14.16 -0.22
CA VAL A 118 2.69 -14.17 1.17
C VAL A 118 1.98 -15.21 2.06
N LEU A 119 0.65 -15.32 1.99
CA LEU A 119 -0.11 -16.27 2.80
C LEU A 119 0.27 -17.73 2.48
N ASN A 120 0.38 -18.09 1.20
CA ASN A 120 0.83 -19.41 0.78
C ASN A 120 2.27 -19.68 1.27
N LEU A 121 3.14 -18.67 1.24
CA LEU A 121 4.53 -18.78 1.70
C LEU A 121 4.64 -19.02 3.21
N ILE A 122 3.65 -18.62 4.00
CA ILE A 122 3.57 -18.89 5.45
C ILE A 122 2.66 -20.08 5.78
N GLY A 123 2.18 -20.81 4.77
CA GLY A 123 1.31 -21.98 4.96
C GLY A 123 -0.07 -21.64 5.51
N GLN A 124 -0.56 -20.43 5.26
CA GLN A 124 -1.89 -19.99 5.67
C GLN A 124 -2.80 -19.76 4.47
N GLU A 125 -4.08 -20.04 4.66
CA GLU A 125 -5.12 -19.72 3.69
C GLU A 125 -5.66 -18.31 3.96
N PHE A 126 -6.20 -17.67 2.91
CA PHE A 126 -6.92 -16.41 3.09
C PHE A 126 -8.23 -16.67 3.81
N ILE A 127 -8.39 -16.09 5.00
CA ILE A 127 -9.64 -16.14 5.76
C ILE A 127 -10.29 -14.75 5.70
N SER A 128 -11.53 -14.68 5.24
CA SER A 128 -12.26 -13.40 5.02
C SER A 128 -12.41 -12.55 6.28
N SER A 129 -12.37 -13.17 7.46
CA SER A 129 -12.43 -12.47 8.74
C SER A 129 -11.16 -11.71 9.09
N CYS A 130 -9.99 -12.07 8.52
CA CYS A 130 -8.71 -11.55 9.00
C CYS A 130 -7.50 -11.74 8.06
N GLY A 131 -7.70 -11.67 6.74
CA GLY A 131 -6.64 -12.02 5.77
C GLY A 131 -5.30 -11.29 5.96
N TYR A 132 -5.32 -9.98 6.22
CA TYR A 132 -4.09 -9.21 6.49
C TYR A 132 -3.55 -9.38 7.91
N CYS A 133 -4.42 -9.74 8.86
CA CYS A 133 -3.98 -9.96 10.24
C CYS A 133 -3.24 -11.29 10.38
N SER A 134 -3.56 -12.31 9.58
CA SER A 134 -2.88 -13.61 9.56
C SER A 134 -1.37 -13.46 9.40
N TYR A 135 -0.94 -12.56 8.51
CA TYR A 135 0.47 -12.21 8.36
C TYR A 135 1.06 -11.67 9.67
N TRP A 136 0.43 -10.65 10.25
CA TRP A 136 0.92 -9.99 11.46
C TRP A 136 0.96 -10.93 12.67
N SER A 137 -0.09 -11.73 12.86
CA SER A 137 -0.12 -12.77 13.89
C SER A 137 1.03 -13.75 13.70
N PHE A 138 1.22 -14.26 12.47
CA PHE A 138 2.29 -15.21 12.17
C PHE A 138 3.68 -14.64 12.46
N VAL A 139 4.04 -13.48 11.91
CA VAL A 139 5.42 -12.95 12.06
C VAL A 139 5.75 -12.40 13.44
N ARG A 140 4.73 -12.12 14.27
CA ARG A 140 4.91 -11.61 15.65
C ARG A 140 4.86 -12.71 16.71
N GLU A 141 4.36 -13.90 16.37
CA GLU A 141 4.23 -15.01 17.32
C GLU A 141 5.60 -15.58 17.71
N HIS A 142 6.44 -15.91 16.73
CA HIS A 142 7.77 -16.50 16.93
C HIS A 142 8.79 -15.97 15.92
N LYS A 143 10.03 -15.77 16.35
CA LYS A 143 11.11 -15.27 15.48
C LYS A 143 11.38 -16.21 14.30
N GLU A 144 11.25 -17.51 14.54
CA GLU A 144 11.43 -18.59 13.57
C GLU A 144 10.46 -18.45 12.39
N ASN A 145 9.29 -17.86 12.60
CA ASN A 145 8.30 -17.62 11.54
C ASN A 145 8.85 -16.64 10.49
N ARG A 146 9.65 -15.64 10.90
CA ARG A 146 10.35 -14.74 9.97
C ARG A 146 11.42 -15.46 9.17
N VAL A 147 12.18 -16.36 9.81
CA VAL A 147 13.19 -17.20 9.14
C VAL A 147 12.53 -18.12 8.10
N GLN A 148 11.38 -18.72 8.45
CA GLN A 148 10.60 -19.53 7.53
C GLN A 148 10.09 -18.72 6.34
N LEU A 149 9.51 -17.54 6.58
CA LEU A 149 9.06 -16.63 5.51
C LEU A 149 10.22 -16.24 4.59
N GLN A 150 11.37 -15.85 5.15
CA GLN A 150 12.57 -15.52 4.38
C GLN A 150 12.98 -16.67 3.46
N LYS A 151 13.12 -17.88 4.01
CA LYS A 151 13.51 -19.08 3.25
C LYS A 151 12.52 -19.36 2.12
N ASN A 152 11.22 -19.31 2.42
CA ASN A 152 10.17 -19.62 1.45
C ASN A 152 10.08 -18.55 0.36
N LEU A 153 10.18 -17.27 0.71
CA LEU A 153 10.20 -16.19 -0.27
C LEU A 153 11.46 -16.21 -1.13
N LYS A 154 12.63 -16.51 -0.56
CA LYS A 154 13.88 -16.68 -1.30
C LYS A 154 13.75 -17.79 -2.34
N LYS A 155 13.23 -18.95 -1.93
CA LYS A 155 12.96 -20.07 -2.83
C LYS A 155 12.01 -19.67 -3.95
N TRP A 156 10.84 -19.10 -3.60
CA TRP A 156 9.85 -18.64 -4.56
C TRP A 156 10.42 -17.65 -5.57
N TYR A 157 11.18 -16.65 -5.11
CA TYR A 157 11.82 -15.68 -5.99
C TYR A 157 12.81 -16.35 -6.96
N LEU A 158 13.65 -17.26 -6.47
CA LEU A 158 14.62 -17.96 -7.32
C LEU A 158 13.94 -18.82 -8.40
N GLU A 159 12.77 -19.39 -8.12
CA GLU A 159 11.97 -20.16 -9.07
C GLU A 159 11.33 -19.29 -10.16
N HIS A 160 10.99 -18.03 -9.84
CA HIS A 160 10.25 -17.14 -10.75
C HIS A 160 11.08 -16.00 -11.34
N LYS A 161 12.31 -15.75 -10.86
CA LYS A 161 13.09 -14.56 -11.26
C LYS A 161 13.29 -14.40 -12.77
N ASN A 162 13.33 -15.51 -13.52
CA ASN A 162 13.52 -15.51 -14.96
C ASN A 162 12.22 -15.27 -15.75
N THR A 163 11.06 -15.35 -15.08
CA THR A 163 9.74 -15.08 -15.67
C THR A 163 9.19 -13.71 -15.26
N LEU A 164 9.90 -12.98 -14.40
CA LEU A 164 9.54 -11.62 -14.00
C LEU A 164 9.78 -10.63 -15.14
N VAL A 165 8.74 -9.91 -15.51
CA VAL A 165 8.77 -8.83 -16.52
C VAL A 165 8.41 -7.51 -15.86
N TRP A 166 9.08 -6.44 -16.29
CA TRP A 166 8.78 -5.09 -15.82
C TRP A 166 7.53 -4.56 -16.52
N ILE A 167 6.56 -4.13 -15.74
CA ILE A 167 5.31 -3.51 -16.19
C ILE A 167 5.37 -2.03 -15.82
N ALA A 168 5.36 -1.16 -16.83
CA ALA A 168 5.28 0.28 -16.60
C ALA A 168 3.93 0.63 -15.97
N SER A 169 3.96 1.40 -14.88
CA SER A 169 2.77 1.81 -14.14
C SER A 169 3.08 3.11 -13.39
N GLU A 170 2.13 4.04 -13.43
CA GLU A 170 2.16 5.24 -12.58
C GLU A 170 1.49 4.98 -11.22
N SER A 171 0.81 3.86 -11.04
CA SER A 171 0.14 3.49 -9.79
C SER A 171 1.02 2.60 -8.93
N ALA A 172 1.04 2.88 -7.63
CA ALA A 172 1.64 2.02 -6.63
C ALA A 172 0.84 0.73 -6.44
N LEU A 173 1.50 -0.35 -6.06
CA LEU A 173 0.83 -1.60 -5.67
C LEU A 173 0.30 -1.54 -4.23
N THR A 174 0.86 -0.64 -3.43
CA THR A 174 0.52 -0.43 -2.02
C THR A 174 0.08 1.02 -1.79
N GLY A 175 -1.04 1.20 -1.09
CA GLY A 175 -1.60 2.52 -0.79
C GLY A 175 -2.35 3.14 -1.97
N ASP A 176 -2.72 4.42 -1.83
CA ASP A 176 -3.36 5.21 -2.89
C ASP A 176 -2.37 6.25 -3.40
N CYS A 177 -1.23 5.76 -3.88
CA CYS A 177 -0.08 6.55 -4.28
C CYS A 177 0.15 6.47 -5.80
N ASN A 178 0.59 7.58 -6.37
CA ASN A 178 1.34 7.52 -7.62
C ASN A 178 2.71 6.92 -7.32
N SER A 179 3.09 5.86 -8.04
CA SER A 179 4.39 5.22 -7.92
C SER A 179 5.46 6.05 -8.62
N PRO A 180 6.39 6.67 -7.87
CA PRO A 180 7.55 7.32 -8.46
C PRO A 180 8.51 6.28 -9.07
N ALA A 181 8.27 4.98 -8.88
CA ALA A 181 9.09 3.93 -9.43
C ALA A 181 8.87 3.67 -10.92
N GLY A 182 7.77 4.18 -11.49
CA GLY A 182 7.44 4.04 -12.90
C GLY A 182 7.08 2.61 -13.32
N GLY A 183 6.85 1.70 -12.37
CA GLY A 183 6.45 0.33 -12.63
C GLY A 183 6.78 -0.65 -11.51
N HIS A 184 6.53 -1.92 -11.80
CA HIS A 184 6.81 -3.05 -10.92
C HIS A 184 7.07 -4.31 -11.76
N TYR A 185 7.59 -5.36 -11.13
CA TYR A 185 7.71 -6.67 -11.74
C TYR A 185 6.40 -7.46 -11.60
N LYS A 186 6.07 -8.24 -12.62
CA LYS A 186 4.99 -9.23 -12.59
C LYS A 186 5.50 -10.53 -13.19
N ILE A 187 5.00 -11.67 -12.73
CA ILE A 187 5.22 -12.95 -13.42
C ILE A 187 4.52 -12.89 -14.78
N SER A 188 5.27 -13.11 -15.86
CA SER A 188 4.72 -13.23 -17.21
C SER A 188 3.70 -14.36 -17.25
N LYS A 189 2.55 -14.09 -17.87
CA LYS A 189 1.60 -15.15 -18.22
C LYS A 189 2.18 -15.84 -19.47
N GLU A 190 2.45 -17.13 -19.36
CA GLU A 190 2.76 -17.98 -20.53
C GLU A 190 1.61 -17.95 -21.54
#